data_AF-A0A0R2QHI4-F1
#
_entry.id   AF-A0A0R2QHI4-F1
#
_cell.length_a   1.000
_cell.length_b   1.000
_cell.length_c   1.000
_cell.angle_alpha   90.00
_cell.angle_beta   90.00
_cell.angle_gamma   90.00
#
_symmetry.space_group_name_H-M   'P 1'
#
loop_
_entity.id
_entity.type
_entity.pdbx_description
1 polymer ?
#
loop_
_entity_poly.entity_id
_entity_poly.type
_entity_poly.pdbx_seq_one_letter_code
_entity_poly.pdbx_strand_id
1 'polypeptide(L)' 'DGDNAAKKVELEGAIADLKKSLEGTDLSAIKSATEKVSEISQQLGAALYAANAAQAPAGGTPADDGVQDAEVVDEQK' A
#
# COMPACT_ATOMS: atom_id res chain seq x y z
N ASP A 1 -5.11 -14.90 -6.52
CA ASP A 1 -5.99 -13.89 -5.91
C ASP A 1 -6.68 -13.01 -6.94
N GLY A 2 -8.02 -13.04 -6.97
CA GLY A 2 -8.82 -12.10 -7.76
C GLY A 2 -8.90 -10.70 -7.12
N ASP A 3 -8.80 -10.60 -5.78
CA ASP A 3 -8.90 -9.34 -5.04
C ASP A 3 -7.68 -8.43 -5.30
N ASN A 4 -6.47 -8.99 -5.26
CA ASN A 4 -5.24 -8.25 -5.57
C ASN A 4 -5.20 -7.77 -7.03
N ALA A 5 -5.72 -8.57 -7.96
CA ALA A 5 -5.83 -8.18 -9.36
C ALA A 5 -6.82 -7.01 -9.55
N ALA A 6 -7.96 -7.04 -8.86
CA ALA A 6 -8.92 -5.94 -8.87
C ALA A 6 -8.33 -4.66 -8.28
N LYS A 7 -7.65 -4.73 -7.13
CA LYS A 7 -6.94 -3.60 -6.50
C LYS A 7 -5.85 -3.02 -7.38
N LYS A 8 -5.12 -3.85 -8.14
CA LYS A 8 -4.13 -3.38 -9.12
C LYS A 8 -4.79 -2.55 -10.22
N VAL A 9 -5.91 -3.00 -10.76
CA VAL A 9 -6.68 -2.25 -11.79
C VAL A 9 -7.21 -0.94 -11.21
N GLU A 10 -7.71 -0.96 -9.98
CA GLU A 10 -8.18 0.25 -9.30
C GLU A 10 -7.04 1.26 -9.08
N LEU A 11 -5.87 0.78 -8.67
CA LEU A 11 -4.67 1.60 -8.52
C LEU A 11 -4.24 2.23 -9.84
N GLU A 12 -4.23 1.46 -10.94
CA GLU A 12 -3.92 1.95 -12.28
C GLU A 12 -4.90 3.07 -12.71
N GLY A 13 -6.20 2.90 -12.42
CA GLY A 13 -7.22 3.92 -12.64
C GLY A 13 -6.98 5.19 -11.82
N ALA A 14 -6.72 5.05 -10.52
CA ALA A 14 -6.44 6.19 -9.64
C ALA A 14 -5.17 6.96 -10.06
N ILE A 15 -4.14 6.26 -10.55
CA ILE A 15 -2.93 6.88 -11.11
C ILE A 15 -3.26 7.68 -12.38
N ALA A 16 -4.12 7.15 -13.25
CA ALA A 16 -4.55 7.87 -14.45
C ALA A 16 -5.33 9.15 -14.10
N ASP A 17 -6.23 9.08 -13.11
CA ASP A 17 -6.99 10.23 -12.62
C ASP A 17 -6.07 11.28 -11.98
N LEU A 18 -5.08 10.85 -11.20
CA LEU A 18 -4.07 11.74 -10.64
C LEU A 18 -3.27 12.46 -11.75
N LYS A 19 -2.81 11.71 -12.76
CA LYS A 19 -2.10 12.30 -13.91
C LYS A 19 -2.94 13.36 -14.62
N LYS A 20 -4.22 13.07 -14.85
CA LYS A 20 -5.15 14.03 -15.45
C LYS A 20 -5.35 15.26 -14.57
N SER A 21 -5.43 15.09 -13.25
CA SER A 21 -5.56 16.19 -12.30
C SER A 21 -4.33 17.11 -12.30
N LEU A 22 -3.14 16.53 -12.48
CA LEU A 22 -1.86 17.24 -12.59
C LEU A 22 -1.72 18.08 -13.88
N GLU A 23 -2.58 17.89 -14.88
CA GLU A 23 -2.64 18.75 -16.07
C GLU A 23 -3.32 20.10 -15.76
N GLY A 24 -4.05 20.18 -14.65
CA GLY A 24 -4.70 21.39 -14.17
C GLY A 24 -3.99 22.01 -12.96
N THR A 25 -4.68 22.95 -12.31
CA THR A 25 -4.18 23.66 -11.13
C THR A 25 -5.08 23.50 -9.91
N ASP A 26 -6.04 22.57 -9.96
CA ASP A 26 -6.91 22.26 -8.83
C ASP A 26 -6.16 21.43 -7.79
N LEU A 27 -5.54 22.13 -6.83
CA LEU A 27 -4.76 21.51 -5.77
C LEU A 27 -5.62 20.61 -4.87
N SER A 28 -6.91 20.88 -4.73
CA SER A 28 -7.82 20.03 -3.95
C SER A 28 -8.04 18.71 -4.68
N ALA A 29 -8.29 18.73 -5.99
CA ALA A 29 -8.41 17.53 -6.79
C ALA A 29 -7.11 16.70 -6.82
N ILE A 30 -5.96 17.35 -6.99
CA ILE A 30 -4.64 16.70 -6.97
C ILE A 30 -4.39 16.03 -5.61
N LYS A 31 -4.71 16.72 -4.50
CA LYS A 31 -4.56 16.18 -3.16
C LYS A 31 -5.42 14.93 -2.96
N SER A 32 -6.72 15.01 -3.26
CA SER A 32 -7.63 13.87 -3.13
C SER A 32 -7.23 12.69 -4.02
N ALA A 33 -6.79 12.94 -5.25
CA ALA A 33 -6.31 11.87 -6.13
C ALA A 33 -5.01 11.22 -5.60
N THR A 34 -4.11 12.02 -5.01
CA THR A 34 -2.87 11.52 -4.39
C THR A 34 -3.17 10.65 -3.16
N GLU A 35 -4.07 11.11 -2.28
CA GLU A 35 -4.53 10.35 -1.10
C GLU A 35 -5.12 9.00 -1.53
N LYS A 36 -5.98 9.00 -2.56
CA LYS A 36 -6.56 7.78 -3.11
C LYS A 36 -5.51 6.80 -3.65
N VAL A 37 -4.53 7.28 -4.42
CA VAL A 37 -3.42 6.44 -4.91
C VAL A 37 -2.62 5.84 -3.76
N SER A 38 -2.32 6.64 -2.72
CA SER A 38 -1.59 6.18 -1.54
C SER A 38 -2.35 5.09 -0.80
N GLU A 39 -3.64 5.28 -0.55
CA GLU A 39 -4.48 4.33 0.17
C GLU A 39 -4.55 2.97 -0.54
N ILE A 40 -4.85 2.97 -1.84
CA ILE A 40 -4.95 1.73 -2.63
C ILE A 40 -3.57 1.03 -2.68
N SER A 41 -2.48 1.79 -2.80
CA SER A 41 -1.11 1.24 -2.82
C SER A 41 -0.78 0.53 -1.51
N GLN A 42 -1.13 1.12 -0.37
CA GLN A 42 -0.93 0.52 0.95
C GLN A 42 -1.77 -0.75 1.12
N GLN A 43 -3.04 -0.72 0.73
CA GLN A 43 -3.92 -1.88 0.79
C GLN A 43 -3.43 -3.04 -0.08
N LEU A 44 -2.99 -2.73 -1.31
CA LEU A 44 -2.42 -3.74 -2.22
C LEU A 44 -1.11 -4.31 -1.65
N GLY A 45 -0.23 -3.45 -1.14
CA GLY A 45 1.02 -3.88 -0.50
C GLY A 45 0.77 -4.82 0.68
N ALA A 46 -0.12 -4.44 1.60
CA ALA A 46 -0.51 -5.27 2.74
C ALA A 46 -1.09 -6.63 2.31
N ALA A 47 -1.95 -6.63 1.29
CA ALA A 47 -2.56 -7.85 0.77
C ALA A 47 -1.53 -8.78 0.09
N LEU A 48 -0.53 -8.21 -0.60
CA LEU A 48 0.57 -8.98 -1.17
C LEU A 48 1.47 -9.57 -0.07
N TYR A 49 1.82 -8.81 0.96
CA TYR A 49 2.59 -9.33 2.10
C TYR A 49 1.84 -10.47 2.81
N ALA A 50 0.54 -10.30 3.07
CA ALA A 50 -0.29 -11.33 3.69
C ALA A 50 -0.39 -12.60 2.81
N ALA A 51 -0.55 -12.44 1.49
CA ALA A 51 -0.59 -13.57 0.55
C ALA A 51 0.73 -14.35 0.54
N ASN A 52 1.88 -13.66 0.58
CA ASN A 52 3.20 -14.31 0.66
C ASN A 52 3.41 -15.03 2.01
N ALA A 53 2.98 -14.41 3.12
CA ALA A 53 3.07 -15.03 4.45
C ALA A 53 2.21 -16.30 4.55
N ALA A 54 1.02 -16.32 3.92
CA ALA A 54 0.16 -17.50 3.86
C ALA A 54 0.70 -18.63 2.98
N GLN A 55 1.62 -18.33 2.05
CA GLN A 55 2.26 -19.29 1.15
C GLN A 55 3.58 -19.85 1.73
N ALA A 56 4.09 -19.30 2.83
CA ALA A 56 5.25 -19.84 3.52
C ALA A 56 4.92 -21.24 4.10
N PRO A 57 5.77 -22.27 3.89
CA PRO A 57 5.48 -23.60 4.39
C PRO A 57 5.42 -23.61 5.92
N ALA A 58 4.35 -24.16 6.47
CA ALA A 58 4.18 -24.39 7.91
C ALA A 58 5.18 -25.45 8.38
N GLY A 59 6.39 -25.03 8.75
CA GLY A 59 7.47 -25.96 9.07
C GLY A 59 8.75 -25.26 9.50
N GLY A 60 8.66 -24.40 10.51
CA GLY A 60 9.81 -23.79 11.16
C GLY A 60 9.32 -22.95 12.33
N THR A 61 9.59 -23.40 13.56
CA THR A 61 9.36 -22.67 14.81
C THR A 61 9.74 -21.19 14.66
N PRO A 62 8.88 -20.21 15.00
CA PRO A 62 9.31 -18.83 15.10
C PRO A 62 10.04 -18.67 16.43
N ALA A 63 11.32 -19.03 16.44
CA ALA A 63 12.26 -18.47 17.39
C ALA A 63 13.21 -17.62 16.55
N ASP A 64 13.12 -16.31 16.75
CA ASP A 64 14.08 -15.32 16.27
C ASP A 64 14.01 -14.98 14.77
N ASP A 65 13.00 -14.20 14.37
CA ASP A 65 13.21 -13.24 13.29
C ASP A 65 12.38 -11.99 13.54
N GLY A 66 12.94 -11.08 14.33
CA GLY A 66 13.27 -9.75 13.81
C GLY A 66 12.17 -8.89 13.20
N VAL A 67 10.88 -9.20 13.36
CA VAL A 67 9.80 -8.22 13.23
C VAL A 67 9.89 -7.33 14.47
N GLN A 68 10.95 -6.51 14.49
CA GLN A 68 11.00 -5.31 15.28
C GLN A 68 9.76 -4.53 14.86
N ASP A 69 8.83 -4.44 15.81
CA ASP A 69 7.85 -3.36 15.87
C ASP A 69 8.49 -2.13 15.24
N ALA A 70 7.81 -1.55 14.26
CA ALA A 70 8.11 -0.20 13.84
C ALA A 70 7.89 0.70 15.07
N GLU A 71 8.88 0.77 15.96
CA GLU A 71 9.00 1.83 16.95
C GLU A 71 8.94 3.12 16.15
N VAL A 72 7.81 3.77 16.32
CA VAL A 72 7.56 5.16 16.00
C VAL A 72 8.77 5.95 16.50
N VAL A 73 9.70 6.27 15.60
CA VAL A 73 10.72 7.28 15.89
C VAL A 73 10.00 8.61 15.75
N ASP A 74 9.23 8.95 16.77
CA ASP A 74 8.82 10.31 17.01
C ASP A 74 9.30 10.77 18.38
N GLU A 75 9.95 11.93 18.31
CA GLU A 75 10.17 12.92 19.34
C GLU A 75 11.28 12.76 20.43
N GLN A 76 12.12 13.81 20.44
CA GLN A 76 12.76 14.49 21.58
C GLN A 76 14.16 14.03 22.03
N LYS A 77 15.18 14.71 21.46
CA LYS A 77 16.06 15.62 22.23
C LYS A 77 16.90 16.54 21.35
#